data_AF-A0A6V7M0T3-F1
#
_entry.id   AF-A0A6V7M0T3-F1
#
_cell.length_a   1.000
_cell.length_b   1.000
_cell.length_c   1.000
_cell.angle_alpha   90.00
_cell.angle_beta   90.00
_cell.angle_gamma   90.00
#
_symmetry.space_group_name_H-M   'P 1'
#
loop_
_entity.id
_entity.type
_entity.pdbx_description
1 polymer ?
#
loop_
_entity_poly.entity_id
_entity_poly.type
_entity_poly.pdbx_seq_one_letter_code
_entity_poly.pdbx_strand_id
1 'polypeptide(L)' 'TEKKIKYLQSDNGKEYVNKAFDEYLKTNGIGRRLTVTHTPQQNGIAGRRNRKLVEMAR' A
#
# COMPACT_ATOMS: atom_id res chain seq x y z
N THR A 1 4.17 23.17 -4.77
CA THR A 1 3.78 22.62 -3.45
C THR A 1 4.06 21.13 -3.46
N GLU A 2 5.05 20.66 -2.70
CA GLU A 2 5.33 19.21 -2.62
C GLU A 2 4.18 18.47 -1.94
N LYS A 3 3.67 17.41 -2.59
CA LYS A 3 2.65 16.55 -2.00
C LYS A 3 3.35 15.39 -1.29
N LYS A 4 3.22 15.32 0.04
CA LYS A 4 3.72 14.21 0.85
C LYS A 4 2.61 13.19 1.11
N ILE A 5 2.98 11.90 1.16
CA ILE A 5 2.06 10.82 1.49
C ILE A 5 1.78 10.87 2.99
N LYS A 6 0.50 10.88 3.39
CA LYS A 6 0.09 10.86 4.80
C LYS A 6 -0.13 9.45 5.33
N TYR A 7 -0.69 8.57 4.49
CA TYR A 7 -1.00 7.18 4.85
C TYR A 7 -0.71 6.25 3.68
N LEU A 8 -0.12 5.10 3.97
CA LEU A 8 0.03 3.97 3.06
C LEU A 8 -0.94 2.85 3.49
N GLN A 9 -1.74 2.36 2.54
CA GLN A 9 -2.60 1.19 2.74
C GLN A 9 -2.02 0.00 1.97
N SER A 10 -1.74 -1.10 2.67
CA SER A 10 -1.29 -2.37 2.09
C SER A 10 -2.21 -3.51 2.50
N ASP A 11 -2.15 -4.63 1.78
CA ASP A 11 -2.72 -5.86 2.31
C ASP A 11 -1.93 -6.40 3.52
N ASN A 12 -2.47 -7.45 4.13
CA ASN A 12 -1.85 -8.18 5.23
C ASN A 12 -1.06 -9.40 4.72
N GLY A 13 -0.47 -9.31 3.52
CA GLY A 13 0.21 -10.42 2.80
C GLY A 13 1.53 -10.92 3.43
N LYS A 14 1.96 -10.30 4.53
CA LYS A 14 3.23 -10.52 5.26
C LYS A 14 4.47 -9.88 4.64
N GLU A 15 4.54 -9.63 3.33
CA GLU A 15 5.77 -9.11 2.68
C GLU A 15 6.18 -7.75 3.25
N TYR A 16 5.19 -6.87 3.43
CA TYR A 16 5.41 -5.55 4.00
C TYR A 16 5.18 -5.52 5.50
N VAL A 17 4.69 -6.59 6.13
CA VAL A 17 4.33 -6.63 7.56
C VAL A 17 5.56 -6.99 8.38
N ASN A 18 6.53 -6.08 8.41
CA ASN A 18 7.75 -6.23 9.21
C ASN A 18 8.16 -4.91 9.86
N LYS A 19 8.96 -5.02 10.93
CA LYS A 19 9.39 -3.90 11.76
C LYS A 19 10.24 -2.88 10.98
N ALA A 20 11.11 -3.35 10.09
CA ALA A 20 11.97 -2.47 9.30
C ALA A 20 11.14 -1.55 8.39
N PHE A 21 10.08 -2.09 7.78
CA PHE A 21 9.17 -1.30 6.95
C PHE A 21 8.34 -0.32 7.79
N ASP A 22 7.88 -0.72 8.98
CA ASP A 22 7.19 0.18 9.90
C ASP A 22 8.07 1.36 10.34
N GLU A 23 9.34 1.10 10.66
CA GLU A 23 10.31 2.13 11.01
C GLU A 23 10.57 3.08 9.85
N TYR A 24 10.72 2.54 8.64
CA TYR A 24 10.85 3.36 7.43
C TYR A 24 9.66 4.31 7.26
N LEU A 25 8.43 3.82 7.37
CA LEU A 25 7.23 4.66 7.24
C LEU A 25 7.18 5.73 8.35
N LYS A 26 7.49 5.37 9.59
CA LYS A 26 7.52 6.30 10.73
C LYS A 26 8.56 7.41 10.56
N THR A 27 9.78 7.08 10.13
CA THR A 27 10.84 8.08 9.87
C THR A 27 10.43 9.06 8.77
N ASN A 28 9.61 8.62 7.81
CA ASN A 28 9.06 9.47 6.76
C ASN A 28 7.75 10.20 7.17
N GLY A 29 7.26 9.99 8.39
CA GLY A 29 6.00 10.56 8.88
C GLY A 29 4.76 10.00 8.19
N ILE A 30 4.85 8.80 7.62
CA ILE A 30 3.77 8.13 6.90
C ILE A 30 3.05 7.17 7.84
N GLY A 31 1.74 7.35 8.00
CA GLY A 31 0.90 6.41 8.73
C GLY A 31 0.66 5.12 7.95
N ARG A 32 0.44 4.01 8.65
CA ARG A 32 0.20 2.70 8.04
C ARG A 32 -1.25 2.23 8.24
N ARG A 33 -1.86 1.67 7.20
CA ARG A 33 -3.17 0.99 7.23
C ARG A 33 -3.03 -0.39 6.61
N LEU A 34 -3.54 -1.41 7.28
CA LEU A 34 -3.59 -2.78 6.77
C LEU A 34 -5.04 -3.13 6.42
N THR A 35 -5.26 -3.80 5.30
CA THR A 35 -6.59 -4.34 4.99
C THR A 35 -6.91 -5.53 5.88
N VAL A 36 -8.20 -5.75 6.12
CA VAL A 36 -8.69 -6.94 6.80
C VAL A 36 -8.44 -8.17 5.91
N THR A 37 -8.06 -9.29 6.52
CA THR A 37 -7.87 -10.55 5.82
C THR A 37 -9.12 -10.93 5.03
N HIS A 38 -8.95 -11.50 3.83
CA HIS A 38 -10.05 -11.88 2.92
C HIS A 38 -10.93 -10.72 2.41
N THR A 39 -10.47 -9.46 2.47
CA THR A 39 -11.21 -8.30 1.94
C THR A 39 -10.48 -7.57 0.79
N PRO A 40 -10.21 -8.24 -0.35
CA PRO A 40 -9.46 -7.64 -1.47
C PRO A 40 -10.13 -6.37 -2.04
N GLN A 41 -11.43 -6.19 -1.82
CA GLN A 41 -12.19 -5.00 -2.24
C GLN A 41 -11.68 -3.72 -1.58
N GLN A 42 -11.10 -3.81 -0.37
CA GLN A 42 -10.48 -2.67 0.31
C GLN A 42 -9.31 -2.09 -0.48
N ASN A 43 -8.65 -2.90 -1.32
CA ASN A 43 -7.57 -2.48 -2.22
C ASN A 43 -8.05 -2.25 -3.66
N GLY A 44 -9.35 -2.07 -3.90
CA GLY A 44 -9.93 -2.04 -5.25
C GLY A 44 -9.30 -1.01 -6.20
N ILE A 45 -8.94 0.17 -5.70
CA ILE A 45 -8.26 1.20 -6.52
C ILE A 45 -6.85 0.74 -6.93
N ALA A 46 -6.08 0.22 -5.97
CA ALA A 46 -4.74 -0.29 -6.22
C ALA A 46 -4.78 -1.46 -7.21
N GLY A 47 -5.71 -2.41 -7.01
CA GLY A 47 -5.92 -3.53 -7.91
C GLY A 47 -6.28 -3.11 -9.34
N ARG A 48 -7.21 -2.16 -9.52
CA ARG A 48 -7.56 -1.64 -10.86
C ARG A 48 -6.38 -0.95 -11.55
N ARG A 49 -5.63 -0.13 -10.81
CA ARG A 49 -4.43 0.54 -11.36
C ARG A 49 -3.36 -0.46 -11.76
N ASN A 50 -3.10 -1.45 -10.92
CA ASN A 50 -2.12 -2.49 -11.21
C ASN A 50 -2.50 -3.28 -12.48
N ARG A 51 -3.78 -3.65 -12.64
CA ARG A 51 -4.27 -4.32 -13.85
C ARG A 51 -4.01 -3.49 -15.10
N LYS A 52 -4.35 -2.19 -15.08
CA LYS A 52 -4.11 -1.28 -16.21
C LYS A 52 -2.61 -1.15 -16.52
N LEU A 53 -1.76 -1.04 -15.51
CA LEU A 53 -0.30 -0.96 -15.71
C LEU A 53 0.24 -2.22 -16.39
N VAL A 54 -0.18 -3.40 -15.94
CA VAL A 54 0.21 -4.69 -16.54
C VAL A 54 -0.30 -4.81 -17.97
N GLU A 55 -1.51 -4.35 -18.26
CA GLU A 55 -2.08 -4.34 -19.62
C GLU A 55 -1.30 -3.42 -20.56
N MET A 56 -0.92 -2.22 -20.11
CA MET A 56 -0.13 -1.29 -20.92
C MET A 56 1.32 -1.74 -21.18
N ALA A 57 1.84 -2.63 -20.33
CA ALA A 57 3.19 -3.17 -20.45
C ALA A 57 3.26 -4.47 -21.27
N ARG A 58 2.11 -5.01 -21.67
CA ARG A 58 2.01 -6.16 -22.59
C ARG A 58 2.02 -5.67 -24.03
#